data_AF-A0A7J9Q3Y1-F1
#
_entry.id   AF-A0A7J9Q3Y1-F1
#
_cell.length_a   1.000
_cell.length_b   1.000
_cell.length_c   1.000
_cell.angle_alpha   90.00
_cell.angle_beta   90.00
_cell.angle_gamma   90.00
#
_symmetry.space_group_name_H-M   'P 1'
#
loop_
_entity.id
_entity.type
_entity.pdbx_description
1 polymer ?
#
loop_
_entity_poly.entity_id
_entity_poly.type
_entity_poly.pdbx_seq_one_letter_code
_entity_poly.pdbx_strand_id
1 'polypeptide(L)'
;MDDKKSRTVKQRIVDYLSSYSNKVYDAHPYATLPWEVCQDGIAEGIGVTRPHATLRLNDLKEEGVVTEIMAYVKGSRRKRKVYYLNEVVKDGE
;
A
#
# COMPACT_ATOMS: atom_id res chain seq x y z
N MET A 1 -14.66 8.47 -23.44
CA MET A 1 -13.82 7.54 -22.65
C MET A 1 -12.76 8.39 -21.97
N ASP A 2 -13.15 9.17 -20.97
CA ASP A 2 -12.41 10.38 -20.58
C ASP A 2 -12.44 10.62 -19.06
N ASP A 3 -12.02 9.60 -18.29
CA ASP A 3 -11.79 9.74 -16.83
C ASP A 3 -10.36 9.36 -16.41
N LYS A 4 -9.46 9.20 -17.38
CA LYS A 4 -8.01 9.06 -17.15
C LYS A 4 -7.35 10.43 -16.91
N LYS A 5 -8.08 11.36 -16.26
CA LYS A 5 -7.54 12.64 -15.79
C LYS A 5 -6.50 12.31 -14.71
N SER A 6 -5.31 12.90 -14.84
CA SER A 6 -4.14 12.77 -13.95
C SER A 6 -4.46 12.33 -12.52
N ARG A 7 -4.45 11.01 -12.25
CA ARG A 7 -4.60 10.50 -10.89
C ARG A 7 -3.37 10.93 -10.08
N THR A 8 -3.61 11.56 -8.93
CA THR A 8 -2.53 11.94 -8.01
C THR A 8 -1.79 10.68 -7.53
N VAL A 9 -0.55 10.84 -7.07
CA VAL A 9 0.22 9.70 -6.54
C VAL A 9 -0.47 9.08 -5.32
N LYS A 10 -1.15 9.89 -4.49
CA LYS A 10 -1.98 9.38 -3.38
C LYS A 10 -3.09 8.46 -3.87
N GLN A 11 -3.86 8.88 -4.87
CA GLN A 11 -4.93 8.05 -5.43
C GLN A 11 -4.37 6.75 -6.01
N ARG A 12 -3.25 6.82 -6.71
CA ARG A 12 -2.59 5.63 -7.28
C ARG A 12 -2.14 4.64 -6.20
N ILE A 13 -1.69 5.14 -5.04
CA ILE A 13 -1.36 4.29 -3.87
C ILE A 13 -2.62 3.60 -3.35
N VAL A 14 -3.72 4.35 -3.17
CA VAL A 14 -4.98 3.80 -2.67
C VAL A 14 -5.53 2.73 -3.62
N ASP A 15 -5.61 3.03 -4.91
CA ASP A 15 -6.05 2.09 -5.96
C ASP A 15 -5.16 0.84 -6.00
N TYR A 16 -3.85 1.00 -5.76
CA TYR A 16 -2.92 -0.13 -5.73
C TYR A 16 -3.17 -1.01 -4.49
N LEU A 17 -3.28 -0.40 -3.31
CA LEU A 17 -3.45 -1.11 -2.05
C LEU A 17 -4.81 -1.78 -1.90
N SER A 18 -5.86 -1.32 -2.60
CA SER A 18 -7.17 -1.99 -2.60
C SER A 18 -7.06 -3.46 -3.06
N SER A 19 -6.12 -3.76 -3.95
CA SER A 19 -5.86 -5.12 -4.47
C SER A 19 -5.11 -6.04 -3.49
N TYR A 20 -4.56 -5.48 -2.39
CA TYR A 20 -3.71 -6.22 -1.46
C TYR A 20 -4.18 -6.18 0.00
N SER A 21 -4.95 -5.17 0.40
CA SER A 21 -5.23 -4.90 1.82
C SER A 21 -5.88 -6.09 2.53
N ASN A 22 -6.89 -6.73 1.94
CA ASN A 22 -7.50 -7.96 2.50
C ASN A 22 -6.46 -9.06 2.77
N LYS A 23 -5.56 -9.29 1.82
CA LYS A 23 -4.51 -10.31 1.95
C LYS A 23 -3.54 -9.98 3.07
N VAL A 24 -3.30 -8.70 3.36
CA VAL A 24 -2.46 -8.28 4.48
C VAL A 24 -3.17 -8.50 5.81
N TYR A 25 -4.44 -8.11 5.92
CA TYR A 25 -5.25 -8.34 7.12
C TYR A 25 -5.34 -9.82 7.48
N ASP A 26 -5.64 -10.68 6.51
CA ASP A 26 -5.80 -12.12 6.75
C ASP A 26 -4.47 -12.81 7.11
N ALA A 27 -3.36 -12.32 6.57
CA ALA A 27 -2.05 -12.94 6.74
C ALA A 27 -1.28 -12.45 7.98
N HIS A 28 -1.47 -11.19 8.39
CA HIS A 28 -0.76 -10.61 9.54
C HIS A 28 -1.50 -10.94 10.85
N PRO A 29 -0.80 -11.31 11.95
CA PRO A 29 0.65 -11.41 12.13
C PRO A 29 1.28 -12.77 11.79
N TYR A 30 0.53 -13.72 11.24
CA TYR A 30 0.91 -15.13 11.19
C TYR A 30 1.84 -15.52 10.04
N ALA A 31 1.91 -14.72 8.97
CA ALA A 31 2.64 -15.06 7.75
C ALA A 31 3.54 -13.94 7.21
N THR A 32 4.44 -14.32 6.31
CA THR A 32 5.27 -13.39 5.54
C THR A 32 4.43 -12.69 4.49
N LEU A 33 4.49 -11.37 4.44
CA LEU A 33 3.68 -10.55 3.55
C LEU A 33 4.31 -10.39 2.15
N PRO A 34 3.50 -10.10 1.12
CA PRO A 34 4.00 -9.87 -0.25
C PRO A 34 4.97 -8.68 -0.34
N TRP A 35 5.84 -8.67 -1.36
CA TRP A 35 6.76 -7.55 -1.62
C TRP A 35 6.01 -6.26 -1.95
N GLU A 36 4.93 -6.43 -2.69
CA GLU A 36 4.03 -5.43 -3.23
C GLU A 36 3.50 -4.46 -2.17
N VAL A 37 3.39 -4.88 -0.91
CA VAL A 37 2.80 -4.06 0.15
C VAL A 37 3.83 -3.28 0.98
N CYS A 38 5.12 -3.39 0.65
CA CYS A 38 6.17 -2.56 1.27
C CYS A 38 6.47 -1.30 0.43
N GLN A 39 7.17 -0.31 1.01
CA GLN A 39 7.45 0.97 0.34
C GLN A 39 8.09 0.82 -1.05
N ASP A 40 9.03 -0.12 -1.19
CA ASP A 40 9.71 -0.39 -2.45
C ASP A 40 8.76 -1.02 -3.48
N GLY A 41 8.00 -2.04 -3.08
CA GLY A 41 7.05 -2.73 -3.96
C GLY A 41 5.88 -1.84 -4.40
N ILE A 42 5.37 -0.99 -3.50
CA ILE A 42 4.35 0.00 -3.85
C ILE A 42 4.91 1.00 -4.88
N ALA A 43 6.12 1.51 -4.64
CA ALA A 43 6.75 2.48 -5.54
C ALA A 43 6.97 1.89 -6.94
N GLU A 44 7.47 0.65 -7.00
CA GLU A 44 7.61 -0.12 -8.23
C GLU A 44 6.26 -0.32 -8.93
N GLY A 45 5.25 -0.79 -8.20
CA GLY A 45 3.92 -1.10 -8.72
C GLY A 45 3.16 0.12 -9.25
N ILE A 46 3.38 1.30 -8.68
CA ILE A 46 2.79 2.55 -9.17
C ILE A 46 3.77 3.37 -10.02
N GLY A 47 4.95 2.86 -10.37
CA GLY A 47 5.90 3.54 -11.25
C GLY A 47 6.34 4.93 -10.75
N VAL A 48 6.70 5.05 -9.47
CA VAL A 48 7.31 6.25 -8.88
C VAL A 48 8.58 5.89 -8.11
N THR A 49 9.37 6.88 -7.71
CA THR A 49 10.52 6.63 -6.85
C THR A 49 10.09 6.32 -5.43
N ARG A 50 10.84 5.46 -4.74
CA ARG A 50 10.58 5.11 -3.32
C ARG A 50 10.43 6.34 -2.41
N PRO A 51 11.28 7.38 -2.47
CA PRO A 51 11.09 8.57 -1.64
C PRO A 51 9.75 9.26 -1.90
N HIS A 52 9.32 9.32 -3.17
CA HIS A 52 8.05 9.93 -3.53
C HIS A 52 6.86 9.11 -3.02
N ALA A 53 6.90 7.79 -3.16
CA ALA A 53 5.89 6.91 -2.56
C ALA A 53 5.88 7.05 -1.03
N THR A 54 7.05 7.09 -0.39
CA THR A 54 7.17 7.18 1.07
C THR A 54 6.58 8.46 1.62
N LEU A 55 6.84 9.59 0.96
CA LEU A 55 6.25 10.88 1.32
C LEU A 55 4.72 10.80 1.30
N ARG A 56 4.16 10.28 0.21
CA ARG A 56 2.70 10.18 0.05
C ARG A 56 2.06 9.14 0.97
N LEU A 57 2.76 8.05 1.29
CA LEU A 57 2.33 7.05 2.27
C LEU A 57 2.26 7.63 3.68
N ASN A 58 3.21 8.50 4.05
CA ASN A 58 3.16 9.21 5.33
C ASN A 58 1.95 10.16 5.38
N ASP A 59 1.73 10.94 4.33
CA ASP A 59 0.56 11.82 4.25
C ASP A 59 -0.76 11.01 4.39
N LEU A 60 -0.90 9.89 3.67
CA LEU A 60 -2.10 9.03 3.73
C LEU A 60 -2.28 8.37 5.10
N LYS A 61 -1.20 8.09 5.81
CA LYS A 61 -1.24 7.56 7.17
C LYS A 61 -1.73 8.62 8.15
N GLU A 62 -1.22 9.85 8.03
CA GLU A 62 -1.67 11.00 8.84
C GLU A 62 -3.15 11.34 8.58
N GLU A 63 -3.60 11.17 7.34
CA GLU A 63 -5.02 11.28 6.94
C GLU A 63 -5.89 10.10 7.40
N GLY A 64 -5.30 9.05 8.00
CA GLY A 64 -6.05 7.89 8.47
C GLY A 64 -6.57 6.96 7.35
N VAL A 65 -6.00 7.03 6.14
CA VAL A 65 -6.39 6.20 5.00
C VAL A 65 -5.67 4.84 5.01
N VAL A 66 -4.41 4.81 5.43
CA VAL A 66 -3.59 3.59 5.49
C VAL A 66 -3.04 3.32 6.89
N THR A 67 -2.84 2.04 7.21
CA THR A 67 -2.09 1.61 8.39
C THR A 67 -0.67 1.22 7.97
N GLU A 68 0.31 1.58 8.80
CA GLU A 68 1.71 1.14 8.69
C GLU A 68 2.03 0.12 9.80
N ILE A 69 2.59 -1.03 9.41
CA ILE A 69 3.11 -2.05 10.35
C ILE A 69 4.52 -2.49 9.98
N MET A 70 5.22 -3.13 10.93
CA MET A 70 6.50 -3.79 10.71
C MET A 70 6.31 -5.31 10.58
N ALA A 71 6.53 -5.85 9.39
CA ALA A 71 6.33 -7.28 9.09
C ALA A 71 7.47 -7.87 8.24
N TYR A 72 7.62 -9.20 8.28
CA TYR A 72 8.47 -9.90 7.32
C TYR A 72 7.82 -9.84 5.94
N VAL A 73 8.65 -9.57 4.93
CA VAL A 73 8.22 -9.44 3.55
C VAL A 73 9.00 -10.46 2.70
N LYS A 74 8.34 -11.07 1.72
CA LYS A 74 8.96 -12.03 0.80
C LYS A 74 10.22 -11.43 0.18
N GLY A 75 11.30 -12.22 0.20
CA GLY A 75 12.62 -11.78 -0.32
C GLY A 75 13.40 -10.83 0.59
N SER A 76 12.87 -10.42 1.75
CA SER A 76 13.61 -9.57 2.68
C SER A 76 14.14 -10.34 3.90
N ARG A 77 15.42 -10.14 4.21
CA ARG A 77 16.07 -10.68 5.42
C ARG A 77 15.65 -9.99 6.73
N ARG A 78 14.97 -8.84 6.66
CA ARG A 78 14.56 -8.04 7.81
C ARG A 78 13.11 -7.59 7.66
N LYS A 79 12.48 -7.24 8.78
CA LYS A 79 11.16 -6.62 8.75
C LYS A 79 11.20 -5.30 7.96
N ARG A 80 10.15 -5.03 7.21
CA ARG A 80 9.93 -3.79 6.47
C ARG A 80 8.62 -3.14 6.90
N LYS A 81 8.53 -1.84 6.64
CA LYS A 81 7.27 -1.10 6.71
C LYS A 81 6.35 -1.61 5.60
N VAL A 82 5.18 -2.07 6.00
CA VAL A 82 4.11 -2.57 5.14
C VAL A 82 2.86 -1.73 5.35
N TYR A 83 2.11 -1.52 4.26
CA TYR A 83 0.94 -0.65 4.24
C TYR A 83 -0.28 -1.38 3.70
N TYR A 84 -1.45 -1.07 4.26
CA TYR A 84 -2.76 -1.53 3.82
C TYR A 84 -3.82 -0.46 4.15
N LEU A 85 -4.95 -0.47 3.45
CA LEU A 85 -6.06 0.46 3.66
C LEU A 85 -6.77 0.17 4.99
N ASN A 86 -7.12 1.22 5.75
CA ASN A 86 -7.78 1.08 7.06
C ASN A 86 -9.21 0.55 6.96
N GLU A 87 -9.92 1.00 5.94
CA GLU A 87 -11.20 0.47 5.54
C GLU A 87 -10.98 -0.14 4.17
N VAL A 88 -11.20 -1.45 4.08
CA VAL A 88 -11.35 -2.10 2.79
C VAL A 88 -12.61 -1.49 2.21
N VAL A 89 -12.46 -0.48 1.36
CA VAL A 89 -13.57 0.09 0.61
C VAL A 89 -14.19 -1.08 -0.14
N LYS A 90 -15.31 -1.59 0.38
CA LYS A 90 -16.19 -2.46 -0.38
C LYS A 90 -16.81 -1.55 -1.41
N ASP A 91 -16.25 -1.51 -2.61
CA ASP A 91 -16.96 -0.98 -3.77
C ASP A 91 -18.31 -1.73 -3.87
N GLY A 92 -19.41 -1.02 -3.60
CA GLY A 92 -20.79 -1.47 -3.86
C GLY A 92 -21.61 -1.90 -2.65
N GLU A 93 -22.21 -0.92 -1.97
CA GLU A 93 -23.65 -0.97 -1.64
C GLU A 93 -24.37 0.14 -2.42
#